data_AF-W9P4Z2-F1
#
_entry.id   AF-W9P4Z2-F1
#
_cell.length_a   1.000
_cell.length_b   1.000
_cell.length_c   1.000
_cell.angle_alpha   90.00
_cell.angle_beta   90.00
_cell.angle_gamma   90.00
#
_symmetry.space_group_name_H-M   'P 1'
#
loop_
_entity.id
_entity.type
_entity.pdbx_description
1 polymer ?
#
loop_
_entity_poly.entity_id
_entity_poly.type
_entity_poly.pdbx_seq_one_letter_code
_entity_poly.pdbx_strand_id
1 'polypeptide(L)'
;MAASRSVSVTYVPADCGSIIPGKSKAPQAFRDVGIVSKLRDAAVPSVSEHHALKAPATFSATTFSAGGARNEDINISVCEDVERTISNNFKSSSKQPEFQLVLGGECCMLPAILSAFWKHADSQSRPKRVGLIYIDADTDLTSPTDPSSIGTFAGMNMAHLVRLSGTLPRMGQFSRSSGEPVCDASNTVFFGTNMSLPGNKPEHFKYLFDNNFKVVSSASVAKDPEQRARETLEFLQYKVDIIMVHLDVDSIDPGTFPLANVPNFTGVEFENMMRALKVLLGSEKVGGLTVAEVNPDHDPGLKMTERLTSHIVEMLATRK
;
A
#
# COMPACT_ATOMS: atom_id res chain seq x y z
N MET A 1 2.22 -5.29 -20.91
CA MET A 1 3.07 -4.12 -21.19
C MET A 1 3.52 -3.62 -19.85
N ALA A 2 4.83 -3.68 -19.61
CA ALA A 2 5.45 -3.15 -18.40
C ALA A 2 5.08 -1.67 -18.23
N ALA A 3 5.06 -1.18 -17.00
CA ALA A 3 4.97 0.26 -16.77
C ALA A 3 6.19 0.94 -17.40
N SER A 4 5.99 2.13 -17.96
CA SER A 4 7.06 2.99 -18.44
C SER A 4 8.07 3.25 -17.31
N ARG A 5 9.32 3.53 -17.67
CA ARG A 5 10.32 4.06 -16.74
C ARG A 5 9.96 5.46 -16.22
N SER A 6 8.99 6.14 -16.85
CA SER A 6 8.38 7.37 -16.31
C SER A 6 7.62 7.08 -15.02
N VAL A 7 7.65 8.02 -14.07
CA VAL A 7 7.02 7.88 -12.75
C VAL A 7 5.95 8.96 -12.57
N SER A 8 4.77 8.54 -12.15
CA SER A 8 3.69 9.42 -11.68
C SER A 8 3.65 9.38 -10.15
N VAL A 9 4.04 10.47 -9.50
CA VAL A 9 4.04 10.60 -8.05
C VAL A 9 2.70 11.17 -7.59
N THR A 10 1.95 10.42 -6.79
CA THR A 10 0.67 10.86 -6.19
C THR A 10 0.82 11.03 -4.69
N TYR A 11 0.57 12.23 -4.20
CA TYR A 11 0.64 12.58 -2.78
C TYR A 11 -0.74 12.47 -2.12
N VAL A 12 -0.83 11.75 -1.00
CA VAL A 12 -2.09 11.54 -0.26
C VAL A 12 -1.93 11.99 1.20
N PRO A 13 -2.26 13.26 1.53
CA PRO A 13 -2.08 13.78 2.89
C PRO A 13 -3.27 13.42 3.79
N ALA A 14 -3.38 12.15 4.20
CA ALA A 14 -4.48 11.67 5.03
C ALA A 14 -4.02 10.91 6.29
N ASP A 15 -4.68 11.16 7.41
CA ASP A 15 -4.63 10.35 8.64
C ASP A 15 -5.96 10.40 9.41
N CYS A 16 -7.05 10.67 8.70
CA CYS A 16 -8.39 10.82 9.26
C CYS A 16 -8.99 9.50 9.79
N GLY A 17 -8.58 8.34 9.29
CA GLY A 17 -8.99 7.02 9.79
C GLY A 17 -8.14 6.51 10.95
N SER A 18 -7.09 7.25 11.32
CA SER A 18 -6.17 6.88 12.39
C SER A 18 -6.72 7.22 13.79
N ILE A 19 -6.06 6.65 14.79
CA ILE A 19 -6.19 7.03 16.20
C ILE A 19 -5.00 7.84 16.71
N ILE A 20 -3.94 7.99 15.88
CA ILE A 20 -2.73 8.75 16.18
C ILE A 20 -2.48 9.74 15.02
N PRO A 21 -2.29 11.04 15.29
CA PRO A 21 -2.01 12.02 14.23
C PRO A 21 -0.59 11.89 13.67
N GLY A 22 -0.37 12.46 12.48
CA GLY A 22 0.94 12.79 11.95
C GLY A 22 1.20 12.28 10.53
N LYS A 23 0.55 11.17 10.12
CA LYS A 23 0.78 10.55 8.79
C LYS A 23 0.33 11.43 7.62
N SER A 24 -0.63 12.34 7.85
CA SER A 24 -1.02 13.35 6.85
C SER A 24 0.12 14.27 6.43
N LYS A 25 1.20 14.35 7.23
CA LYS A 25 2.43 15.11 6.91
C LYS A 25 3.40 14.36 5.99
N ALA A 26 3.25 13.04 5.83
CA ALA A 26 4.18 12.22 5.05
C ALA A 26 4.41 12.72 3.63
N PRO A 27 3.39 13.13 2.85
CA PRO A 27 3.64 13.61 1.50
C PRO A 27 4.52 14.87 1.47
N GLN A 28 4.35 15.79 2.43
CA GLN A 28 5.20 16.96 2.52
C GLN A 28 6.62 16.58 2.94
N ALA A 29 6.78 15.63 3.87
CA ALA A 29 8.10 15.13 4.25
C ALA A 29 8.87 14.51 3.06
N PHE A 30 8.21 13.71 2.20
CA PHE A 30 8.80 13.19 0.97
C PHE A 30 9.21 14.31 -0.02
N ARG A 31 8.44 15.40 -0.08
CA ARG A 31 8.78 16.58 -0.89
C ARG A 31 9.95 17.35 -0.32
N ASP A 32 10.02 17.51 1.00
CA ASP A 32 11.08 18.24 1.70
C ASP A 32 12.44 17.53 1.53
N VAL A 33 12.45 16.19 1.49
CA VAL A 33 13.63 15.39 1.14
C VAL A 33 13.89 15.29 -0.37
N GLY A 34 13.15 16.03 -1.20
CA GLY A 34 13.42 16.20 -2.62
C GLY A 34 13.21 14.95 -3.47
N ILE A 35 12.20 14.11 -3.19
CA ILE A 35 11.99 12.86 -3.94
C ILE A 35 11.94 13.06 -5.45
N VAL A 36 11.27 14.12 -5.94
CA VAL A 36 11.13 14.38 -7.38
C VAL A 36 12.43 14.89 -8.01
N SER A 37 13.17 15.78 -7.34
CA SER A 37 14.48 16.20 -7.85
C SER A 37 15.43 15.02 -7.92
N LYS A 38 15.45 14.15 -6.90
CA LYS A 38 16.27 12.94 -6.90
C LYS A 38 15.90 11.95 -8.00
N LEU A 39 14.61 11.75 -8.28
CA LEU A 39 14.19 10.92 -9.42
C LEU A 39 14.70 11.49 -10.74
N ARG A 40 14.62 12.82 -10.94
CA ARG A 40 15.13 13.49 -12.14
C ARG A 40 16.66 13.37 -12.24
N ASP A 41 17.38 13.59 -11.14
CA ASP A 41 18.83 13.48 -11.06
C ASP A 41 19.32 12.05 -11.32
N ALA A 42 18.53 11.05 -10.92
CA ALA A 42 18.76 9.64 -11.22
C ALA A 42 18.35 9.22 -12.65
N ALA A 43 18.09 10.19 -13.53
CA ALA A 43 17.75 10.00 -14.94
C ALA A 43 16.46 9.20 -15.19
N VAL A 44 15.46 9.30 -14.30
CA VAL A 44 14.09 8.85 -14.58
C VAL A 44 13.52 9.70 -15.73
N PRO A 45 13.08 9.11 -16.86
CA PRO A 45 12.79 9.86 -18.10
C PRO A 45 11.75 10.98 -17.98
N SER A 46 10.72 10.77 -17.18
CA SER A 46 9.66 11.75 -16.88
C SER A 46 9.16 11.52 -15.47
N VAL A 47 8.92 12.61 -14.74
CA VAL A 47 8.37 12.58 -13.38
C VAL A 47 7.23 13.58 -13.30
N SER A 48 6.01 13.07 -13.17
CA SER A 48 4.79 13.86 -12.97
C SER A 48 4.39 13.87 -11.49
N GLU A 49 3.79 14.96 -11.04
CA GLU A 49 3.35 15.13 -9.65
C GLU A 49 1.85 15.40 -9.60
N HIS A 50 1.15 14.70 -8.71
CA HIS A 50 -0.29 14.78 -8.53
C HIS A 50 -0.64 14.86 -7.05
N HIS A 51 -1.68 15.62 -6.73
CA HIS A 51 -2.20 15.75 -5.38
C HIS A 51 -3.60 15.15 -5.36
N ALA A 52 -3.78 14.06 -4.61
CA ALA A 52 -5.08 13.39 -4.56
C ALA A 52 -6.14 14.28 -3.89
N LEU A 53 -5.74 15.03 -2.86
CA LEU A 53 -6.63 15.84 -2.03
C LEU A 53 -6.35 17.34 -2.22
N LYS A 54 -7.41 18.16 -2.13
CA LYS A 54 -7.29 19.63 -2.16
C LYS A 54 -6.66 20.21 -0.89
N ALA A 55 -6.85 19.53 0.24
CA ALA A 55 -6.29 19.85 1.54
C ALA A 55 -6.06 18.55 2.32
N PRO A 56 -5.15 18.52 3.31
CA PRO A 56 -4.95 17.36 4.15
C PRO A 56 -6.24 16.91 4.86
N ALA A 57 -6.53 15.61 4.81
CA ALA A 57 -7.60 14.98 5.57
C ALA A 57 -7.03 14.52 6.92
N THR A 58 -6.98 15.44 7.88
CA THR A 58 -6.24 15.23 9.12
C THR A 58 -7.03 14.48 10.19
N PHE A 59 -6.31 13.80 11.06
CA PHE A 59 -6.81 13.20 12.29
C PHE A 59 -7.68 14.19 13.07
N SER A 60 -8.81 13.68 13.54
CA SER A 60 -9.66 14.34 14.52
C SER A 60 -10.21 13.27 15.45
N ALA A 61 -10.20 13.57 16.75
CA ALA A 61 -10.76 12.67 17.76
C ALA A 61 -12.28 12.59 17.56
N THR A 62 -12.78 11.41 17.20
CA THR A 62 -14.20 11.15 16.97
C THR A 62 -14.68 9.92 17.70
N THR A 63 -15.99 9.71 17.77
CA THR A 63 -16.60 8.44 18.17
C THR A 63 -16.91 7.60 16.94
N PHE A 64 -17.32 6.36 17.15
CA PHE A 64 -17.82 5.48 16.10
C PHE A 64 -18.96 4.62 16.64
N SER A 65 -19.83 4.15 15.77
CA SER A 65 -20.91 3.21 16.10
C SER A 65 -20.43 1.77 15.95
N ALA A 66 -21.03 0.84 16.69
CA ALA A 66 -20.79 -0.59 16.48
C ALA A 66 -21.10 -0.96 15.02
N GLY A 67 -20.21 -1.71 14.37
CA GLY A 67 -20.32 -2.01 12.93
C GLY A 67 -19.85 -0.88 12.00
N GLY A 68 -19.34 0.23 12.54
CA GLY A 68 -18.82 1.35 11.76
C GLY A 68 -17.33 1.60 11.97
N ALA A 69 -16.83 2.68 11.39
CA ALA A 69 -15.46 3.15 11.56
C ALA A 69 -15.40 4.63 11.95
N ARG A 70 -14.24 5.04 12.48
CA ARG A 70 -13.96 6.45 12.79
C ARG A 70 -13.83 7.23 11.49
N ASN A 71 -14.48 8.40 11.44
CA ASN A 71 -14.42 9.32 10.30
C ASN A 71 -14.72 8.61 8.96
N GLU A 72 -15.70 7.69 8.94
CA GLU A 72 -16.02 6.88 7.77
C GLU A 72 -16.24 7.72 6.51
N ASP A 73 -17.11 8.74 6.57
CA ASP A 73 -17.41 9.58 5.41
C ASP A 73 -16.18 10.29 4.84
N ILE A 74 -15.26 10.74 5.70
CA ILE A 74 -14.02 11.40 5.29
C ILE A 74 -13.09 10.39 4.63
N ASN A 75 -12.94 9.20 5.20
CA ASN A 75 -12.15 8.12 4.60
C ASN A 75 -12.69 7.71 3.22
N ILE A 76 -14.01 7.57 3.09
CA ILE A 76 -14.62 7.29 1.78
C ILE A 76 -14.32 8.40 0.78
N SER A 77 -14.45 9.67 1.16
CA SER A 77 -14.12 10.80 0.29
C SER A 77 -12.65 10.81 -0.12
N VAL A 78 -11.73 10.46 0.78
CA VAL A 78 -10.29 10.31 0.47
C VAL A 78 -10.08 9.20 -0.56
N CYS A 79 -10.72 8.04 -0.38
CA CYS A 79 -10.65 6.94 -1.33
C CYS A 79 -11.21 7.32 -2.71
N GLU A 80 -12.34 8.03 -2.78
CA GLU A 80 -12.93 8.54 -4.03
C GLU A 80 -11.97 9.49 -4.78
N ASP A 81 -11.30 10.36 -4.02
CA ASP A 81 -10.31 11.31 -4.56
C ASP A 81 -9.03 10.61 -5.06
N VAL A 82 -8.53 9.63 -4.31
CA VAL A 82 -7.38 8.80 -4.69
C VAL A 82 -7.67 7.99 -5.95
N GLU A 83 -8.80 7.29 -5.99
CA GLU A 83 -9.20 6.49 -7.16
C GLU A 83 -9.29 7.37 -8.42
N ARG A 84 -9.94 8.52 -8.31
CA ARG A 84 -10.11 9.45 -9.42
C ARG A 84 -8.77 9.97 -9.93
N THR A 85 -7.86 10.31 -9.02
CA THR A 85 -6.52 10.82 -9.37
C THR A 85 -5.72 9.76 -10.13
N ILE A 86 -5.63 8.54 -9.60
CA ILE A 86 -4.88 7.46 -10.25
C ILE A 86 -5.52 7.06 -11.59
N SER A 87 -6.85 7.03 -11.66
CA SER A 87 -7.58 6.78 -12.90
C SER A 87 -7.28 7.83 -13.98
N ASN A 88 -7.08 9.09 -13.58
CA ASN A 88 -6.70 10.16 -14.51
C ASN A 88 -5.23 10.03 -14.96
N ASN A 89 -4.32 9.66 -14.07
CA ASN A 89 -2.92 9.39 -14.41
C ASN A 89 -2.80 8.33 -15.51
N PHE A 90 -3.62 7.29 -15.45
CA PHE A 90 -3.65 6.26 -16.49
C PHE A 90 -4.19 6.75 -17.84
N LYS A 91 -5.08 7.75 -17.86
CA LYS A 91 -5.64 8.34 -19.09
C LYS A 91 -4.69 9.34 -19.75
N SER A 92 -3.87 10.05 -18.97
CA SER A 92 -2.95 11.06 -19.49
C SER A 92 -1.70 10.48 -20.17
N SER A 93 -1.43 9.17 -20.00
CA SER A 93 -0.23 8.56 -20.59
C SER A 93 -0.42 8.14 -22.06
N SER A 94 0.58 8.44 -22.89
CA SER A 94 0.62 7.96 -24.27
C SER A 94 1.44 6.66 -24.40
N LYS A 95 0.89 5.67 -25.11
CA LYS A 95 1.46 4.34 -25.45
C LYS A 95 1.75 3.35 -24.31
N GLN A 96 2.27 3.77 -23.14
CA GLN A 96 2.48 2.89 -21.97
C GLN A 96 2.17 3.63 -20.66
N PRO A 97 1.50 3.00 -19.67
CA PRO A 97 1.20 3.65 -18.39
C PRO A 97 2.48 3.98 -17.62
N GLU A 98 2.54 5.16 -16.99
CA GLU A 98 3.63 5.51 -16.07
C GLU A 98 3.59 4.63 -14.81
N PHE A 99 4.75 4.38 -14.21
CA PHE A 99 4.83 3.73 -12.90
C PHE A 99 4.15 4.60 -11.84
N GLN A 100 3.16 4.06 -11.12
CA GLN A 100 2.44 4.82 -10.10
C GLN A 100 3.17 4.73 -8.75
N LEU A 101 3.72 5.85 -8.28
CA LEU A 101 4.29 5.97 -6.93
C LEU A 101 3.33 6.77 -6.05
N VAL A 102 2.68 6.13 -5.10
CA VAL A 102 1.73 6.79 -4.19
C VAL A 102 2.37 6.92 -2.80
N LEU A 103 2.43 8.14 -2.28
CA LEU A 103 3.17 8.48 -1.07
C LEU A 103 2.27 9.09 0.00
N GLY A 104 2.38 8.53 1.21
CA GLY A 104 1.67 8.98 2.40
C GLY A 104 0.25 8.42 2.48
N GLY A 105 -0.48 8.89 3.49
CA GLY A 105 -1.81 8.37 3.77
C GLY A 105 -1.76 7.16 4.68
N GLU A 106 -2.88 6.46 4.72
CA GLU A 106 -3.08 5.25 5.52
C GLU A 106 -3.31 4.05 4.60
N CYS A 107 -3.10 2.84 5.09
CA CYS A 107 -3.29 1.62 4.29
C CYS A 107 -4.69 1.51 3.69
N CYS A 108 -5.70 2.10 4.33
CA CYS A 108 -7.09 2.08 3.90
C CYS A 108 -7.41 2.73 2.55
N MET A 109 -6.47 3.46 1.93
CA MET A 109 -6.65 3.95 0.56
C MET A 109 -6.44 2.86 -0.51
N LEU A 110 -5.85 1.73 -0.14
CA LEU A 110 -5.48 0.66 -1.07
C LEU A 110 -6.65 0.08 -1.90
N PRO A 111 -7.90 -0.05 -1.39
CA PRO A 111 -9.03 -0.49 -2.20
C PRO A 111 -9.32 0.44 -3.38
N ALA A 112 -9.26 1.76 -3.15
CA ALA A 112 -9.42 2.76 -4.20
C ALA A 112 -8.29 2.70 -5.24
N ILE A 113 -7.04 2.51 -4.77
CA ILE A 113 -5.89 2.38 -5.65
C ILE A 113 -6.04 1.13 -6.54
N LEU A 114 -6.33 -0.03 -5.96
CA LEU A 114 -6.50 -1.26 -6.73
C LEU A 114 -7.73 -1.20 -7.64
N SER A 115 -8.81 -0.55 -7.24
CA SER A 115 -9.97 -0.36 -8.12
C SER A 115 -9.61 0.47 -9.36
N ALA A 116 -8.82 1.54 -9.21
CA ALA A 116 -8.28 2.30 -10.35
C ALA A 116 -7.39 1.44 -11.27
N PHE A 117 -6.52 0.60 -10.69
CA PHE A 117 -5.68 -0.34 -11.45
C PHE A 117 -6.53 -1.36 -12.21
N TRP A 118 -7.55 -1.93 -11.58
CA TRP A 118 -8.48 -2.88 -12.22
C TRP A 118 -9.26 -2.23 -13.35
N LYS A 119 -9.82 -1.03 -13.14
CA LYS A 119 -10.52 -0.26 -14.19
C LYS A 119 -9.62 0.01 -15.39
N HIS A 120 -8.36 0.38 -15.16
CA HIS A 120 -7.37 0.55 -16.23
C HIS A 120 -7.04 -0.77 -16.93
N ALA A 121 -6.86 -1.85 -16.17
CA ALA A 121 -6.53 -3.17 -16.69
C ALA A 121 -7.66 -3.77 -17.55
N ASP A 122 -8.91 -3.54 -17.15
CA ASP A 122 -10.13 -3.94 -17.87
C ASP A 122 -10.34 -3.10 -19.14
N SER A 123 -9.91 -1.83 -19.14
CA SER A 123 -10.05 -0.94 -20.31
C SER A 123 -9.03 -1.23 -21.42
N GLN A 124 -8.10 -2.17 -21.23
CA GLN A 124 -7.12 -2.54 -22.24
C GLN A 124 -7.75 -3.43 -23.32
N SER A 125 -7.19 -3.41 -24.54
CA SER A 125 -7.67 -4.24 -25.66
C SER A 125 -7.74 -5.73 -25.34
N ARG A 126 -6.86 -6.20 -24.46
CA ARG A 126 -6.95 -7.49 -23.78
C ARG A 126 -7.01 -7.23 -22.28
N PRO A 127 -8.10 -7.62 -21.59
CA PRO A 127 -8.21 -7.49 -20.14
C PRO A 127 -7.00 -8.10 -19.45
N LYS A 128 -6.43 -7.34 -18.52
CA LYS A 128 -5.28 -7.73 -17.72
C LYS A 128 -5.71 -8.04 -16.30
N ARG A 129 -4.99 -8.94 -15.64
CA ARG A 129 -5.23 -9.28 -14.24
C ARG A 129 -4.29 -8.50 -13.32
N VAL A 130 -4.84 -7.84 -12.31
CA VAL A 130 -4.06 -7.09 -11.31
C VAL A 130 -3.78 -7.96 -10.10
N GLY A 131 -2.55 -7.91 -9.60
CA GLY A 131 -2.11 -8.55 -8.36
C GLY A 131 -1.62 -7.55 -7.32
N LEU A 132 -1.62 -7.99 -6.07
CA LEU A 132 -1.14 -7.25 -4.91
C LEU A 132 -0.04 -8.05 -4.21
N ILE A 133 1.08 -7.39 -3.94
CA ILE A 133 2.03 -7.82 -2.92
C ILE A 133 1.82 -6.88 -1.74
N TYR A 134 1.25 -7.42 -0.67
CA TYR A 134 0.86 -6.68 0.53
C TYR A 134 1.98 -6.80 1.57
N ILE A 135 2.88 -5.82 1.61
CA ILE A 135 3.96 -5.76 2.59
C ILE A 135 3.46 -5.03 3.83
N ASP A 136 3.18 -5.79 4.88
CA ASP A 136 2.52 -5.31 6.10
C ASP A 136 2.80 -6.29 7.25
N ALA A 137 3.01 -5.77 8.47
CA ALA A 137 3.12 -6.61 9.67
C ALA A 137 1.74 -7.14 10.10
N ASP A 138 0.70 -6.34 9.93
CA ASP A 138 -0.68 -6.65 10.20
C ASP A 138 -1.34 -7.43 9.05
N THR A 139 -2.47 -8.04 9.37
CA THR A 139 -3.32 -8.74 8.40
C THR A 139 -4.43 -7.84 7.87
N ASP A 140 -4.77 -6.78 8.59
CA ASP A 140 -5.86 -5.84 8.30
C ASP A 140 -7.22 -6.50 7.98
N LEU A 141 -7.46 -7.66 8.59
CA LEU A 141 -8.68 -8.45 8.44
C LEU A 141 -9.73 -8.15 9.52
N THR A 142 -9.52 -7.13 10.36
CA THR A 142 -10.49 -6.77 11.40
C THR A 142 -11.82 -6.38 10.75
N SER A 143 -12.92 -6.98 11.19
CA SER A 143 -14.25 -6.57 10.74
C SER A 143 -14.76 -5.38 11.56
N PRO A 144 -15.46 -4.40 10.94
CA PRO A 144 -16.19 -3.37 11.67
C PRO A 144 -17.16 -3.92 12.71
N THR A 145 -17.70 -5.13 12.49
CA THR A 145 -18.66 -5.78 13.38
C THR A 145 -18.01 -6.61 14.48
N ASP A 146 -16.68 -6.72 14.52
CA ASP A 146 -15.99 -7.43 15.59
C ASP A 146 -16.25 -6.75 16.94
N PRO A 147 -16.56 -7.49 18.02
CA PRO A 147 -16.74 -6.90 19.34
C PRO A 147 -15.52 -6.14 19.87
N SER A 148 -14.32 -6.49 19.40
CA SER A 148 -13.05 -5.83 19.74
C SER A 148 -12.65 -4.74 18.74
N SER A 149 -13.50 -4.41 17.77
CA SER A 149 -13.23 -3.32 16.83
C SER A 149 -13.12 -1.98 17.56
N ILE A 150 -12.04 -1.27 17.30
CA ILE A 150 -11.81 0.10 17.80
C ILE A 150 -12.12 1.17 16.75
N GLY A 151 -12.67 0.77 15.60
CA GLY A 151 -13.06 1.66 14.51
C GLY A 151 -11.89 2.26 13.70
N THR A 152 -10.66 1.73 13.84
CA THR A 152 -9.51 2.15 13.02
C THR A 152 -9.70 1.67 11.59
N PHE A 153 -9.71 2.60 10.64
CA PHE A 153 -10.06 2.28 9.24
C PHE A 153 -8.95 1.46 8.56
N ALA A 154 -7.68 1.77 8.83
CA ALA A 154 -6.52 1.03 8.31
C ALA A 154 -6.58 -0.47 8.68
N GLY A 155 -6.89 -0.81 9.94
CA GLY A 155 -6.99 -2.21 10.39
C GLY A 155 -8.10 -3.07 9.74
N MET A 156 -8.95 -2.45 8.90
CA MET A 156 -10.01 -3.10 8.13
C MET A 156 -9.65 -3.19 6.63
N ASN A 157 -8.47 -2.72 6.23
CA ASN A 157 -8.09 -2.52 4.83
C ASN A 157 -8.24 -3.82 4.02
N MET A 158 -7.60 -4.89 4.45
CA MET A 158 -7.69 -6.18 3.77
C MET A 158 -9.09 -6.79 3.82
N ALA A 159 -9.82 -6.60 4.92
CA ALA A 159 -11.23 -7.01 4.99
C ALA A 159 -12.05 -6.39 3.85
N HIS A 160 -11.84 -5.10 3.55
CA HIS A 160 -12.47 -4.41 2.41
C HIS A 160 -11.97 -4.91 1.06
N LEU A 161 -10.66 -5.15 0.90
CA LEU A 161 -10.05 -5.64 -0.34
C LEU A 161 -10.62 -6.99 -0.81
N VAL A 162 -10.86 -7.90 0.13
CA VAL A 162 -11.44 -9.24 -0.12
C VAL A 162 -12.97 -9.27 0.07
N ARG A 163 -13.55 -8.14 0.50
CA ARG A 163 -14.98 -7.93 0.74
C ARG A 163 -15.58 -8.97 1.71
N LEU A 164 -14.97 -9.07 2.90
CA LEU A 164 -15.50 -9.88 3.99
C LEU A 164 -16.94 -9.46 4.36
N SER A 165 -17.71 -10.43 4.87
CA SER A 165 -19.02 -10.14 5.46
C SER A 165 -18.87 -9.17 6.64
N GLY A 166 -19.76 -8.16 6.71
CA GLY A 166 -19.73 -7.14 7.77
C GLY A 166 -18.81 -5.95 7.50
N THR A 167 -18.15 -5.89 6.33
CA THR A 167 -17.40 -4.71 5.88
C THR A 167 -18.31 -3.50 5.63
N LEU A 168 -17.73 -2.30 5.63
CA LEU A 168 -18.48 -1.06 5.43
C LEU A 168 -19.13 -1.05 4.03
N PRO A 169 -20.47 -0.92 3.91
CA PRO A 169 -21.16 -1.02 2.62
C PRO A 169 -20.63 -0.05 1.56
N ARG A 170 -20.27 1.18 1.96
CA ARG A 170 -19.74 2.21 1.05
C ARG A 170 -18.39 1.84 0.45
N MET A 171 -17.58 1.01 1.12
CA MET A 171 -16.31 0.54 0.55
C MET A 171 -16.51 -0.43 -0.62
N GLY A 172 -17.69 -1.03 -0.77
CA GLY A 172 -18.03 -1.91 -1.89
C GLY A 172 -17.96 -1.23 -3.27
N GLN A 173 -17.98 0.11 -3.32
CA GLN A 173 -17.78 0.85 -4.57
C GLN A 173 -16.37 0.69 -5.17
N PHE A 174 -15.36 0.43 -4.32
CA PHE A 174 -13.98 0.20 -4.74
C PHE A 174 -13.75 -1.26 -5.08
N SER A 175 -14.30 -1.66 -6.22
CA SER A 175 -14.32 -3.05 -6.71
C SER A 175 -13.72 -3.15 -8.12
N ARG A 176 -13.65 -4.36 -8.68
CA ARG A 176 -13.36 -4.56 -10.11
C ARG A 176 -14.50 -3.98 -10.95
N SER A 177 -14.29 -3.77 -12.26
CA SER A 177 -15.36 -3.29 -13.14
C SER A 177 -16.58 -4.22 -13.18
N SER A 178 -16.39 -5.51 -12.87
CA SER A 178 -17.45 -6.52 -12.75
C SER A 178 -18.22 -6.47 -11.42
N GLY A 179 -17.84 -5.60 -10.48
CA GLY A 179 -18.39 -5.54 -9.12
C GLY A 179 -17.80 -6.56 -8.15
N GLU A 180 -16.82 -7.36 -8.56
CA GLU A 180 -16.15 -8.36 -7.71
C GLU A 180 -15.06 -7.71 -6.82
N PRO A 181 -14.66 -8.33 -5.69
CA PRO A 181 -13.59 -7.82 -4.84
C PRO A 181 -12.27 -7.67 -5.60
N VAL A 182 -11.45 -6.68 -5.24
CA VAL A 182 -10.18 -6.42 -5.92
C VAL A 182 -9.10 -7.47 -5.58
N CYS A 183 -9.23 -8.15 -4.44
CA CYS A 183 -8.29 -9.16 -3.96
C CYS A 183 -8.96 -10.51 -3.69
N ASP A 184 -8.22 -11.58 -4.03
CA ASP A 184 -8.48 -12.96 -3.67
C ASP A 184 -7.13 -13.71 -3.55
N ALA A 185 -7.14 -14.97 -3.10
CA ALA A 185 -5.91 -15.74 -2.91
C ALA A 185 -5.12 -16.03 -4.19
N SER A 186 -5.74 -15.90 -5.37
CA SER A 186 -5.06 -16.13 -6.64
C SER A 186 -4.31 -14.89 -7.14
N ASN A 187 -4.57 -13.70 -6.60
CA ASN A 187 -3.87 -12.47 -7.01
C ASN A 187 -3.19 -11.71 -5.87
N THR A 188 -3.28 -12.17 -4.62
CA THR A 188 -2.74 -11.47 -3.45
C THR A 188 -1.73 -12.33 -2.69
N VAL A 189 -0.60 -11.74 -2.32
CA VAL A 189 0.39 -12.34 -1.41
C VAL A 189 0.59 -11.41 -0.22
N PHE A 190 0.45 -11.95 0.99
CA PHE A 190 0.88 -11.27 2.22
C PHE A 190 2.37 -11.48 2.40
N PHE A 191 3.11 -10.41 2.65
CA PHE A 191 4.56 -10.41 2.71
C PHE A 191 5.05 -9.66 3.93
N GLY A 192 5.83 -10.30 4.79
CA GLY A 192 6.32 -9.68 6.02
C GLY A 192 5.32 -9.69 7.18
N THR A 193 4.21 -10.44 7.08
CA THR A 193 3.20 -10.52 8.15
C THR A 193 3.79 -11.06 9.44
N ASN A 194 3.58 -10.34 10.54
CA ASN A 194 4.05 -10.73 11.86
C ASN A 194 3.09 -11.75 12.49
N MET A 195 3.47 -13.02 12.43
CA MET A 195 2.66 -14.12 12.97
C MET A 195 2.52 -14.13 14.50
N SER A 196 3.32 -13.32 15.20
CA SER A 196 3.32 -13.25 16.67
C SER A 196 2.70 -11.95 17.20
N LEU A 197 2.23 -11.07 16.32
CA LEU A 197 1.57 -9.83 16.70
C LEU A 197 0.18 -10.10 17.30
N PRO A 198 -0.14 -9.66 18.54
CA PRO A 198 -1.46 -9.89 19.12
C PRO A 198 -2.64 -9.29 18.34
N GLY A 199 -2.40 -8.21 17.56
CA GLY A 199 -3.40 -7.62 16.65
C GLY A 199 -3.82 -8.56 15.51
N ASN A 200 -2.93 -9.48 15.11
CA ASN A 200 -3.23 -10.53 14.15
C ASN A 200 -3.92 -11.70 14.85
N LYS A 201 -5.25 -11.63 14.92
CA LYS A 201 -6.07 -12.61 15.64
C LYS A 201 -5.98 -14.01 14.99
N PRO A 202 -6.13 -15.10 15.77
CA PRO A 202 -6.16 -16.46 15.23
C PRO A 202 -7.18 -16.66 14.10
N GLU A 203 -8.32 -15.98 14.15
CA GLU A 203 -9.37 -16.02 13.14
C GLU A 203 -8.90 -15.45 11.79
N HIS A 204 -8.02 -14.44 11.82
CA HIS A 204 -7.43 -13.87 10.61
C HIS A 204 -6.56 -14.92 9.91
N PHE A 205 -5.67 -15.59 10.64
CA PHE A 205 -4.84 -16.67 10.08
C PHE A 205 -5.66 -17.87 9.64
N LYS A 206 -6.72 -18.22 10.37
CA LYS A 206 -7.68 -19.25 9.94
C LYS A 206 -8.34 -18.87 8.61
N TYR A 207 -8.81 -17.64 8.47
CA TYR A 207 -9.39 -17.16 7.21
C TYR A 207 -8.38 -17.26 6.06
N LEU A 208 -7.14 -16.78 6.26
CA LEU A 208 -6.09 -16.84 5.25
C LEU A 208 -5.79 -18.27 4.81
N PHE A 209 -5.70 -19.19 5.78
CA PHE A 209 -5.47 -20.61 5.52
C PHE A 209 -6.64 -21.25 4.77
N ASP A 210 -7.87 -21.12 5.27
CA ASP A 210 -9.07 -21.73 4.70
C ASP A 210 -9.36 -21.22 3.27
N ASN A 211 -8.93 -19.99 2.95
CA ASN A 211 -9.09 -19.38 1.63
C ASN A 211 -7.83 -19.48 0.75
N ASN A 212 -6.82 -20.25 1.16
CA ASN A 212 -5.60 -20.53 0.40
C ASN A 212 -4.72 -19.32 0.08
N PHE A 213 -4.73 -18.28 0.91
CA PHE A 213 -3.83 -17.14 0.74
C PHE A 213 -2.37 -17.56 0.94
N LYS A 214 -1.49 -17.02 0.11
CA LYS A 214 -0.04 -17.13 0.30
C LYS A 214 0.39 -16.09 1.32
N VAL A 215 0.95 -16.56 2.44
CA VAL A 215 1.50 -15.72 3.51
C VAL A 215 2.99 -16.00 3.66
N VAL A 216 3.79 -14.95 3.57
CA VAL A 216 5.23 -14.96 3.84
C VAL A 216 5.45 -14.20 5.14
N SER A 217 5.88 -14.89 6.20
CA SER A 217 6.02 -14.28 7.52
C SER A 217 7.21 -13.34 7.62
N SER A 218 7.13 -12.35 8.52
CA SER A 218 8.23 -11.45 8.87
C SER A 218 9.52 -12.21 9.19
N ALA A 219 9.44 -13.25 10.02
CA ALA A 219 10.61 -14.06 10.39
C ALA A 219 11.29 -14.73 9.18
N SER A 220 10.52 -15.13 8.17
CA SER A 220 11.11 -15.67 6.94
C SER A 220 11.73 -14.59 6.07
N VAL A 221 11.15 -13.39 6.01
CA VAL A 221 11.72 -12.25 5.28
C VAL A 221 13.00 -11.77 5.95
N ALA A 222 13.03 -11.69 7.29
CA ALA A 222 14.22 -11.32 8.05
C ALA A 222 15.41 -12.27 7.77
N LYS A 223 15.13 -13.56 7.61
CA LYS A 223 16.15 -14.58 7.36
C LYS A 223 16.70 -14.54 5.93
N ASP A 224 15.83 -14.40 4.93
CA ASP A 224 16.21 -14.48 3.52
C ASP A 224 15.29 -13.60 2.63
N PRO A 225 15.49 -12.27 2.68
CA PRO A 225 14.54 -11.31 2.10
C PRO A 225 14.46 -11.43 0.58
N GLU A 226 15.59 -11.54 -0.11
CA GLU A 226 15.62 -11.61 -1.56
C GLU A 226 15.03 -12.93 -2.08
N GLN A 227 15.26 -14.05 -1.40
CA GLN A 227 14.67 -15.33 -1.80
C GLN A 227 13.15 -15.33 -1.64
N ARG A 228 12.65 -14.80 -0.53
CA ARG A 228 11.21 -14.66 -0.32
C ARG A 228 10.56 -13.74 -1.35
N ALA A 229 11.23 -12.66 -1.73
CA ALA A 229 10.76 -11.77 -2.79
C ALA A 229 10.70 -12.50 -4.16
N ARG A 230 11.72 -13.28 -4.52
CA ARG A 230 11.73 -14.09 -5.77
C ARG A 230 10.57 -15.09 -5.82
N GLU A 231 10.37 -15.87 -4.75
CA GLU A 231 9.28 -16.85 -4.68
C GLU A 231 7.89 -16.20 -4.75
N THR A 232 7.76 -14.99 -4.22
CA THR A 232 6.54 -14.19 -4.31
C THR A 232 6.25 -13.80 -5.76
N LEU A 233 7.27 -13.33 -6.49
CA LEU A 233 7.14 -13.01 -7.92
C LEU A 233 6.83 -14.25 -8.75
N GLU A 234 7.48 -15.39 -8.48
CA GLU A 234 7.22 -16.67 -9.15
C GLU A 234 5.77 -17.14 -8.94
N PHE A 235 5.24 -17.02 -7.72
CA PHE A 235 3.85 -17.36 -7.42
C PHE A 235 2.84 -16.53 -8.23
N LEU A 236 3.12 -15.24 -8.44
CA LEU A 236 2.26 -14.32 -9.19
C LEU A 236 2.51 -14.35 -10.70
N GLN A 237 3.66 -14.86 -11.16
CA GLN A 237 4.14 -14.73 -12.53
C GLN A 237 3.13 -15.17 -13.59
N TYR A 238 2.38 -16.23 -13.37
CA TYR A 238 1.39 -16.75 -14.34
C TYR A 238 -0.06 -16.37 -14.00
N LYS A 239 -0.26 -15.69 -12.87
CA LYS A 239 -1.59 -15.38 -12.34
C LYS A 239 -2.01 -13.94 -12.63
N VAL A 240 -1.05 -13.03 -12.78
CA VAL A 240 -1.32 -11.59 -12.92
C VAL A 240 -0.45 -10.98 -14.00
N ASP A 241 -0.91 -9.88 -14.58
CA ASP A 241 -0.22 -9.12 -15.62
C ASP A 241 0.40 -7.82 -15.10
N ILE A 242 -0.19 -7.25 -14.06
CA ILE A 242 0.24 -6.01 -13.41
C ILE A 242 0.25 -6.26 -11.89
N ILE A 243 1.31 -5.84 -11.21
CA ILE A 243 1.47 -5.97 -9.77
C ILE A 243 1.50 -4.57 -9.14
N MET A 244 0.70 -4.38 -8.11
CA MET A 244 0.85 -3.28 -7.17
C MET A 244 1.62 -3.79 -5.96
N VAL A 245 2.69 -3.09 -5.56
CA VAL A 245 3.36 -3.35 -4.30
C VAL A 245 2.85 -2.33 -3.28
N HIS A 246 2.41 -2.81 -2.13
CA HIS A 246 2.07 -1.99 -0.99
C HIS A 246 3.11 -2.18 0.09
N LEU A 247 3.69 -1.07 0.58
CA LEU A 247 4.58 -1.04 1.72
C LEU A 247 3.91 -0.23 2.84
N ASP A 248 3.43 -0.94 3.85
CA ASP A 248 3.27 -0.40 5.19
C ASP A 248 4.65 -0.38 5.85
N VAL A 249 5.08 0.78 6.35
CA VAL A 249 6.39 0.91 7.01
C VAL A 249 6.46 0.23 8.36
N ASP A 250 5.32 -0.18 8.94
CA ASP A 250 5.27 -0.96 10.17
C ASP A 250 5.80 -2.40 10.02
N SER A 251 5.91 -2.89 8.78
CA SER A 251 6.52 -4.17 8.44
C SER A 251 8.04 -4.19 8.68
N ILE A 252 8.64 -3.00 8.88
CA ILE A 252 10.05 -2.79 9.19
C ILE A 252 10.22 -2.68 10.71
N ASP A 253 11.21 -3.38 11.24
CA ASP A 253 11.42 -3.45 12.68
C ASP A 253 11.74 -2.04 13.28
N PRO A 254 10.95 -1.60 14.28
CA PRO A 254 11.06 -0.27 14.88
C PRO A 254 12.35 -0.07 15.66
N GLY A 255 13.09 -1.15 16.00
CA GLY A 255 14.43 -1.03 16.58
C GLY A 255 15.41 -0.31 15.65
N THR A 256 15.14 -0.31 14.34
CA THR A 256 15.98 0.36 13.33
C THR A 256 15.26 1.49 12.57
N PHE A 257 13.93 1.44 12.49
CA PHE A 257 13.15 2.32 11.61
C PHE A 257 11.74 2.64 12.13
N PRO A 258 11.59 3.35 13.27
CA PRO A 258 10.30 3.56 13.94
C PRO A 258 9.41 4.65 13.28
N LEU A 259 9.15 4.56 11.98
CA LEU A 259 8.30 5.55 11.27
C LEU A 259 6.79 5.35 11.49
N ALA A 260 6.35 4.15 11.84
CA ALA A 260 4.92 3.84 11.97
C ALA A 260 4.32 4.37 13.28
N ASN A 261 3.01 4.63 13.27
CA ASN A 261 2.24 4.96 14.47
C ASN A 261 2.03 3.75 15.39
N VAL A 262 1.88 2.57 14.80
CA VAL A 262 1.71 1.30 15.50
C VAL A 262 2.92 0.43 15.15
N PRO A 263 4.05 0.57 15.88
CA PRO A 263 5.27 -0.15 15.55
C PRO A 263 5.17 -1.64 15.88
N ASN A 264 5.74 -2.49 15.02
CA ASN A 264 5.69 -3.94 15.14
C ASN A 264 7.11 -4.53 15.20
N PHE A 265 7.48 -5.26 16.26
CA PHE A 265 8.77 -5.96 16.34
C PHE A 265 8.79 -7.17 15.39
N THR A 266 9.05 -6.91 14.11
CA THR A 266 8.97 -7.90 13.03
C THR A 266 10.26 -8.72 12.89
N GLY A 267 11.39 -8.22 13.41
CA GLY A 267 12.73 -8.73 13.14
C GLY A 267 13.25 -8.41 11.73
N VAL A 268 12.45 -7.74 10.88
CA VAL A 268 12.86 -7.35 9.53
C VAL A 268 13.50 -5.96 9.60
N GLU A 269 14.82 -5.91 9.75
CA GLU A 269 15.56 -4.65 9.70
C GLU A 269 15.36 -3.90 8.38
N PHE A 270 15.50 -2.57 8.43
CA PHE A 270 15.33 -1.68 7.26
C PHE A 270 16.06 -2.18 6.00
N GLU A 271 17.33 -2.53 6.11
CA GLU A 271 18.13 -3.00 4.96
C GLU A 271 17.61 -4.34 4.42
N ASN A 272 17.09 -5.23 5.26
CA ASN A 272 16.48 -6.49 4.82
C ASN A 272 15.21 -6.22 4.01
N MET A 273 14.35 -5.31 4.48
CA MET A 273 13.15 -4.91 3.74
C MET A 273 13.51 -4.25 2.41
N MET A 274 14.49 -3.34 2.39
CA MET A 274 14.92 -2.69 1.14
C MET A 274 15.51 -3.69 0.13
N ARG A 275 16.24 -4.72 0.58
CA ARG A 275 16.72 -5.80 -0.29
C ARG A 275 15.57 -6.63 -0.89
N ALA A 276 14.54 -6.96 -0.11
CA ALA A 276 13.33 -7.61 -0.63
C ALA A 276 12.61 -6.70 -1.63
N LEU A 277 12.37 -5.43 -1.27
CA LEU A 277 11.67 -4.46 -2.11
C LEU A 277 12.40 -4.24 -3.44
N LYS A 278 13.75 -4.18 -3.44
CA LYS A 278 14.56 -4.08 -4.67
C LYS A 278 14.29 -5.23 -5.63
N VAL A 279 14.17 -6.46 -5.13
CA VAL A 279 13.85 -7.64 -5.94
C VAL A 279 12.43 -7.54 -6.50
N LEU A 280 11.45 -7.18 -5.65
CA LEU A 280 10.06 -7.04 -6.06
C LEU A 280 9.90 -5.98 -7.15
N LEU A 281 10.43 -4.78 -6.93
CA LEU A 281 10.41 -3.69 -7.90
C LEU A 281 11.27 -3.98 -9.14
N GLY A 282 12.19 -4.95 -9.11
CA GLY A 282 12.92 -5.37 -10.30
C GLY A 282 12.05 -6.06 -11.36
N SER A 283 10.84 -6.49 -11.03
CA SER A 283 9.92 -7.13 -11.98
C SER A 283 9.24 -6.12 -12.92
N GLU A 284 9.26 -6.43 -14.21
CA GLU A 284 8.56 -5.66 -15.27
C GLU A 284 7.04 -5.64 -15.09
N LYS A 285 6.47 -6.59 -14.32
CA LYS A 285 5.04 -6.61 -14.01
C LYS A 285 4.64 -5.61 -12.94
N VAL A 286 5.57 -5.13 -12.11
CA VAL A 286 5.22 -4.13 -11.09
C VAL A 286 4.92 -2.79 -11.75
N GLY A 287 3.67 -2.36 -11.65
CA GLY A 287 3.18 -1.12 -12.23
C GLY A 287 3.05 0.02 -11.22
N GLY A 288 3.20 -0.25 -9.93
CA GLY A 288 3.18 0.77 -8.91
C GLY A 288 3.68 0.32 -7.54
N LEU A 289 3.99 1.33 -6.72
CA LEU A 289 4.36 1.23 -5.32
C LEU A 289 3.50 2.20 -4.51
N THR A 290 2.95 1.73 -3.40
CA THR A 290 2.40 2.58 -2.34
C THR A 290 3.31 2.52 -1.14
N VAL A 291 3.58 3.67 -0.52
CA VAL A 291 4.28 3.78 0.76
C VAL A 291 3.33 4.48 1.73
N ALA A 292 2.80 3.71 2.68
CA ALA A 292 1.81 4.17 3.65
C ALA A 292 2.38 4.19 5.07
N GLU A 293 1.61 4.75 6.00
CA GLU A 293 1.87 4.72 7.45
C GLU A 293 3.15 5.42 7.94
N VAL A 294 3.87 6.11 7.05
CA VAL A 294 4.97 7.00 7.43
C VAL A 294 4.43 8.12 8.32
N ASN A 295 4.94 8.23 9.55
CA ASN A 295 4.72 9.40 10.40
C ASN A 295 6.01 10.21 10.57
N PRO A 296 6.14 11.36 9.90
CA PRO A 296 7.30 12.25 10.07
C PRO A 296 7.49 12.79 11.50
N ASP A 297 6.46 12.77 12.34
CA ASP A 297 6.59 13.18 13.76
C ASP A 297 7.52 12.23 14.54
N HIS A 298 7.75 11.01 14.04
CA HIS A 298 8.72 10.06 14.58
C HIS A 298 10.12 10.19 13.96
N ASP A 299 10.32 11.11 13.00
CA ASP A 299 11.57 11.33 12.27
C ASP A 299 12.05 12.78 12.33
N PRO A 300 12.46 13.29 13.52
CA PRO A 300 13.03 14.63 13.62
C PRO A 300 14.23 14.81 12.68
N GLY A 301 14.10 15.75 11.74
CA GLY A 301 15.11 16.00 10.71
C GLY A 301 15.03 15.10 9.47
N LEU A 302 13.96 14.31 9.34
CA LEU A 302 13.60 13.53 8.15
C LEU A 302 14.65 12.52 7.68
N LYS A 303 15.52 12.03 8.57
CA LYS A 303 16.66 11.16 8.20
C LYS A 303 16.20 9.78 7.71
N MET A 304 15.16 9.24 8.31
CA MET A 304 14.58 7.95 7.92
C MET A 304 13.82 8.08 6.60
N THR A 305 13.04 9.16 6.46
CA THR A 305 12.31 9.51 5.24
C THR A 305 13.28 9.74 4.07
N GLU A 306 14.40 10.41 4.31
CA GLU A 306 15.51 10.62 3.37
C GLU A 306 16.15 9.29 2.92
N ARG A 307 16.43 8.37 3.85
CA ARG A 307 16.95 7.02 3.52
C ARG A 307 15.96 6.23 2.68
N LEU A 308 14.70 6.15 3.10
CA LEU A 308 13.65 5.44 2.35
C LEU A 308 13.48 6.03 0.95
N THR A 309 13.46 7.36 0.83
CA THR A 309 13.42 8.08 -0.45
C THR A 309 14.58 7.69 -1.35
N SER A 310 15.80 7.67 -0.81
CA SER A 310 17.01 7.34 -1.58
C SER A 310 16.96 5.92 -2.16
N HIS A 311 16.50 4.94 -1.37
CA HIS A 311 16.32 3.56 -1.84
C HIS A 311 15.23 3.44 -2.90
N ILE A 312 14.08 4.11 -2.71
CA ILE A 312 13.01 4.12 -3.71
C ILE A 312 13.52 4.72 -5.02
N VAL A 313 14.24 5.85 -4.97
CA VAL A 313 14.82 6.50 -6.14
C VAL A 313 15.80 5.56 -6.87
N GLU A 314 16.71 4.91 -6.15
CA GLU A 314 17.65 3.94 -6.73
C GLU A 314 16.92 2.79 -7.45
N MET A 315 15.90 2.22 -6.79
CA MET A 315 15.11 1.12 -7.35
C MET A 315 14.35 1.56 -8.59
N LEU A 316 13.72 2.74 -8.58
CA LEU A 316 12.95 3.24 -9.72
C LEU A 316 13.85 3.67 -10.90
N ALA A 317 15.02 4.26 -10.64
CA ALA A 317 15.97 4.66 -11.67
C ALA A 317 16.54 3.46 -12.45
N THR A 318 16.72 2.33 -11.77
CA THR A 318 17.30 1.09 -12.32
C THR A 318 16.27 0.13 -12.93
N ARG A 319 14.96 0.47 -12.90
CA ARG A 319 13.93 -0.31 -13.59
C ARG A 319 14.20 -0.38 -15.10
N LYS A 320 13.99 -1.57 -15.66
CA LYS A 320 14.10 -1.85 -17.10
C LYS A 320 12.81 -1.51 -17.82
#